data_AF-A0AAU1KBB3-F1
#
_entry.id   AF-A0AAU1KBB3-F1
#
_cell.length_a   1.000
_cell.length_b   1.000
_cell.length_c   1.000
_cell.angle_alpha   90.00
_cell.angle_beta   90.00
_cell.angle_gamma   90.00
#
_symmetry.space_group_name_H-M   'P 1'
#
loop_
_entity.id
_entity.type
_entity.pdbx_description
1 polymer ?
#
loop_
_entity_poly.entity_id
_entity_poly.type
_entity_poly.pdbx_seq_one_letter_code
_entity_poly.pdbx_strand_id
1 'polypeptide(L)'
;MSRTPRGLLATATAAVALLGLAVPASATAPRPAGGALPQGRVFMVNPVQSSGDQTLTDAKDSASAIPASAYATVALRNLDAGGGLSGRWAAVRSETGAPASVADAARYDRSDEQFEQVMAYFWVNEAQEYLQGLGFGSELRGANDRVQPVRINQWGADNSFFTDKKAEIRFGKGGVDDAEDAEVIVHEYGHAVHDAQVPGFGSSPEAGAIGEAFGDYLAVEVGDHAATAYGWPRAADRACVADWDSVPYSPAPHCLRRVDGTKVYEDRVGEVHADGEIWSRALFDIRGALGARTADRIIVNAQFRFAPDTGFKEAALATIDTARSMYGQSAADAVTAAFKARRIPGVQ
;
A
#
# COMPACT_ATOMS: atom_id res chain seq x y z
N MET A 1 -79.40 13.93 -42.43
CA MET A 1 -79.38 12.46 -42.59
C MET A 1 -78.27 12.12 -43.57
N SER A 2 -77.14 11.59 -43.11
CA SER A 2 -76.09 11.19 -44.05
C SER A 2 -75.31 9.98 -43.56
N ARG A 3 -74.95 9.18 -44.56
CA ARG A 3 -74.57 7.77 -44.57
C ARG A 3 -73.26 7.49 -43.80
N THR A 4 -73.27 6.38 -43.08
CA THR A 4 -72.08 5.60 -42.72
C THR A 4 -71.49 4.90 -43.95
N PRO A 5 -70.15 4.83 -44.06
CA PRO A 5 -69.50 3.73 -44.74
C PRO A 5 -68.56 2.95 -43.81
N ARG A 6 -68.53 1.64 -44.06
CA ARG A 6 -67.56 0.68 -43.54
C ARG A 6 -66.19 0.91 -44.18
N GLY A 7 -65.11 0.80 -43.40
CA GLY A 7 -63.73 0.75 -43.87
C GLY A 7 -62.95 -0.31 -43.08
N LEU A 8 -62.26 -1.18 -43.80
CA LEU A 8 -61.60 -2.41 -43.37
C LEU A 8 -60.36 -2.20 -42.48
N LEU A 9 -60.06 -3.25 -41.70
CA LEU A 9 -58.80 -3.54 -41.03
C LEU A 9 -57.61 -3.62 -42.02
N ALA A 10 -56.49 -3.02 -41.63
CA ALA A 10 -55.16 -3.46 -42.04
C ALA A 10 -54.19 -3.28 -40.86
N THR A 11 -53.69 -4.41 -40.37
CA THR A 11 -52.67 -4.55 -39.34
C THR A 11 -51.31 -4.04 -39.83
N ALA A 12 -50.70 -3.14 -39.06
CA ALA A 12 -49.27 -2.81 -39.19
C ALA A 12 -48.61 -2.99 -37.81
N THR A 13 -47.92 -4.13 -37.64
CA THR A 13 -47.02 -4.40 -36.53
C THR A 13 -45.76 -3.55 -36.68
N ALA A 14 -45.59 -2.54 -35.83
CA ALA A 14 -44.33 -1.83 -35.68
C ALA A 14 -43.41 -2.62 -34.73
N ALA A 15 -42.34 -3.21 -35.29
CA ALA A 15 -41.26 -3.78 -34.51
C ALA A 15 -40.37 -2.64 -33.98
N VAL A 16 -40.43 -2.39 -32.67
CA VAL A 16 -39.46 -1.53 -31.98
C VAL A 16 -38.23 -2.40 -31.68
N ALA A 17 -37.14 -2.13 -32.40
CA ALA A 17 -35.84 -2.73 -32.11
C ALA A 17 -35.31 -2.17 -30.78
N LEU A 18 -35.36 -2.98 -29.72
CA LEU A 18 -34.64 -2.74 -28.48
C LEU A 18 -33.15 -3.02 -28.74
N LEU A 19 -32.38 -1.95 -28.98
CA LEU A 19 -30.92 -1.99 -28.89
C LEU A 19 -30.54 -2.18 -27.41
N GLY A 20 -30.40 -3.44 -27.00
CA GLY A 20 -29.73 -3.78 -25.75
C GLY A 20 -28.27 -3.38 -25.86
N LEU A 21 -27.88 -2.32 -25.16
CA LEU A 21 -26.48 -2.01 -24.90
C LEU A 21 -25.94 -3.11 -23.97
N ALA A 22 -25.30 -4.12 -24.55
CA ALA A 22 -24.51 -5.08 -23.80
C ALA A 22 -23.34 -4.30 -23.18
N VAL A 23 -23.39 -4.12 -21.86
CA VAL A 23 -22.22 -3.75 -21.07
C VAL A 23 -21.17 -4.83 -21.31
N PRO A 24 -19.94 -4.50 -21.77
CA PRO A 24 -18.93 -5.52 -21.93
C PRO A 24 -18.63 -6.07 -20.53
N ALA A 25 -18.93 -7.35 -20.34
CA ALA A 25 -18.44 -8.09 -19.19
C ALA A 25 -16.91 -7.94 -19.16
N SER A 26 -16.38 -7.46 -18.05
CA SER A 26 -14.95 -7.39 -17.80
C SER A 26 -14.36 -8.77 -18.06
N ALA A 27 -13.56 -8.87 -19.14
CA ALA A 27 -12.87 -10.09 -19.47
C ALA A 27 -11.85 -10.38 -18.36
N THR A 28 -12.23 -11.24 -17.42
CA THR A 28 -11.27 -11.90 -16.54
C THR A 28 -10.40 -12.75 -17.45
N ALA A 29 -9.11 -12.40 -17.54
CA ALA A 29 -8.13 -13.24 -18.21
C ALA A 29 -8.24 -14.67 -17.65
N PRO A 30 -8.20 -15.71 -18.50
CA PRO A 30 -8.31 -17.08 -18.03
C PRO A 30 -7.12 -17.37 -17.12
N ARG A 31 -7.40 -17.80 -15.88
CA ARG A 31 -6.39 -18.28 -14.94
C ARG A 31 -5.61 -19.42 -15.61
N PRO A 32 -4.26 -19.39 -15.64
CA PRO A 32 -3.49 -20.50 -16.20
C PRO A 32 -3.87 -21.78 -15.47
N ALA A 33 -4.11 -22.84 -16.23
CA ALA A 33 -4.36 -24.15 -15.68
C ALA A 33 -3.10 -24.67 -14.96
N GLY A 34 -3.22 -24.95 -13.66
CA GLY A 34 -2.52 -26.05 -12.98
C GLY A 34 -0.99 -26.06 -12.83
N GLY A 35 -0.26 -25.00 -13.21
CA GLY A 35 1.17 -24.87 -12.92
C GLY A 35 1.44 -24.21 -11.57
N ALA A 36 2.50 -24.62 -10.86
CA ALA A 36 3.03 -23.85 -9.74
C ALA A 36 3.47 -22.47 -10.23
N LEU A 37 3.14 -21.41 -9.49
CA LEU A 37 3.57 -20.05 -9.83
C LEU A 37 5.11 -19.95 -9.77
N PRO A 38 5.74 -19.09 -10.59
CA PRO A 38 7.15 -18.77 -10.45
C PRO A 38 7.50 -18.36 -9.02
N GLN A 39 8.72 -18.68 -8.58
CA GLN A 39 9.17 -18.40 -7.22
C GLN A 39 10.18 -17.25 -7.22
N GLY A 40 10.14 -16.43 -6.17
CA GLY A 40 11.12 -15.38 -5.89
C GLY A 40 11.71 -15.53 -4.50
N ARG A 41 12.94 -15.08 -4.30
CA ARG A 41 13.54 -14.95 -2.97
C ARG A 41 13.31 -13.53 -2.46
N VAL A 42 12.87 -13.41 -1.22
CA VAL A 42 12.58 -12.13 -0.54
C VAL A 42 13.07 -12.18 0.90
N PHE A 43 13.28 -11.03 1.52
CA PHE A 43 13.32 -10.94 2.98
C PHE A 43 11.91 -11.10 3.57
N MET A 44 11.85 -11.71 4.75
CA MET A 44 10.62 -11.82 5.55
C MET A 44 10.32 -10.48 6.22
N VAL A 45 9.62 -9.60 5.49
CA VAL A 45 9.50 -8.15 5.75
C VAL A 45 10.86 -7.47 5.63
N ASN A 46 11.71 -7.66 6.64
CA ASN A 46 13.11 -7.24 6.62
C ASN A 46 13.92 -8.14 7.59
N PRO A 47 15.27 -8.19 7.47
CA PRO A 47 16.08 -9.11 8.25
C PRO A 47 16.15 -8.78 9.74
N VAL A 48 16.05 -7.51 10.15
CA VAL A 48 16.03 -7.10 11.57
C VAL A 48 14.73 -7.56 12.23
N GLN A 49 13.58 -7.32 11.59
CA GLN A 49 12.25 -7.70 12.08
C GLN A 49 12.12 -9.22 12.23
N SER A 50 12.57 -9.99 11.24
CA SER A 50 12.40 -11.44 11.23
C SER A 50 13.37 -12.17 12.19
N SER A 51 14.56 -11.62 12.42
CA SER A 51 15.57 -12.24 13.30
C SER A 51 15.59 -11.67 14.72
N GLY A 52 15.20 -10.41 14.91
CA GLY A 52 15.38 -9.64 16.13
C GLY A 52 16.83 -9.19 16.35
N ASP A 53 17.72 -9.44 15.39
CA ASP A 53 19.14 -9.13 15.49
C ASP A 53 19.40 -7.66 15.14
N GLN A 54 19.59 -6.85 16.18
CA GLN A 54 19.91 -5.43 16.10
C GLN A 54 21.39 -5.16 15.78
N THR A 55 22.19 -6.21 15.52
CA THR A 55 23.63 -6.10 15.20
C THR A 55 23.94 -6.35 13.73
N LEU A 56 22.91 -6.65 12.92
CA LEU A 56 23.05 -6.74 11.47
C LEU A 56 23.58 -5.42 10.90
N THR A 57 24.36 -5.52 9.83
CA THR A 57 24.92 -4.36 9.13
C THR A 57 24.82 -4.60 7.64
N ASP A 58 24.63 -3.54 6.86
CA ASP A 58 24.66 -3.63 5.40
C ASP A 58 25.93 -4.35 4.89
N ALA A 59 27.11 -3.98 5.38
CA ALA A 59 28.39 -4.59 4.97
C ALA A 59 28.60 -4.63 3.45
N LYS A 60 28.09 -3.64 2.71
CA LYS A 60 28.18 -3.48 1.26
C LYS A 60 27.55 -4.66 0.52
N ASP A 61 26.27 -4.91 0.77
CA ASP A 61 25.48 -5.95 0.10
C ASP A 61 26.05 -7.37 0.27
N SER A 62 26.86 -7.58 1.31
CA SER A 62 27.44 -8.89 1.56
C SER A 62 26.33 -9.86 1.96
N ALA A 63 26.12 -10.89 1.13
CA ALA A 63 25.14 -11.94 1.40
C ALA A 63 25.41 -12.66 2.73
N SER A 64 26.67 -12.74 3.18
CA SER A 64 27.02 -13.36 4.46
C SER A 64 26.74 -12.49 5.69
N ALA A 65 26.40 -11.21 5.50
CA ALA A 65 26.05 -10.32 6.59
C ALA A 65 24.63 -10.59 7.14
N ILE A 66 23.79 -11.28 6.35
CA ILE A 66 22.41 -11.57 6.70
C ILE A 66 22.20 -13.09 6.78
N PRO A 67 21.63 -13.61 7.88
CA PRO A 67 21.42 -15.05 8.01
C PRO A 67 20.42 -15.57 6.97
N ALA A 68 20.65 -16.79 6.47
CA ALA A 68 19.73 -17.44 5.53
C ALA A 68 18.30 -17.56 6.08
N SER A 69 18.14 -17.57 7.41
CA SER A 69 16.85 -17.59 8.10
C SER A 69 16.08 -16.27 8.05
N ALA A 70 16.61 -15.21 7.44
CA ALA A 70 15.87 -13.97 7.16
C ALA A 70 15.17 -14.00 5.79
N TYR A 71 15.54 -14.95 4.92
CA TYR A 71 14.98 -15.08 3.58
C TYR A 71 13.82 -16.08 3.53
N ALA A 72 12.87 -15.82 2.63
CA ALA A 72 11.82 -16.75 2.24
C ALA A 72 11.80 -16.93 0.72
N THR A 73 11.30 -18.08 0.27
CA THR A 73 10.92 -18.31 -1.12
C THR A 73 9.40 -18.19 -1.24
N VAL A 74 8.93 -17.30 -2.10
CA VAL A 74 7.51 -16.94 -2.24
C VAL A 74 7.04 -17.09 -3.69
N ALA A 75 5.75 -17.35 -3.87
CA ALA A 75 5.14 -17.33 -5.19
C ALA A 75 5.01 -15.89 -5.71
N LEU A 76 5.57 -15.61 -6.88
CA LEU A 76 5.39 -14.36 -7.60
C LEU A 76 4.03 -14.38 -8.32
N ARG A 77 3.09 -13.62 -7.77
CA ARG A 77 1.70 -13.55 -8.25
C ARG A 77 1.51 -12.43 -9.25
N ASN A 78 0.41 -12.50 -10.01
CA ASN A 78 -0.05 -11.45 -10.92
C ASN A 78 0.89 -11.07 -12.08
N LEU A 79 1.88 -11.92 -12.38
CA LEU A 79 2.79 -11.74 -13.51
C LEU A 79 2.06 -11.75 -14.86
N ASP A 80 2.55 -10.94 -15.79
CA ASP A 80 2.23 -11.05 -17.21
C ASP A 80 3.10 -12.14 -17.89
N ALA A 81 2.91 -12.32 -19.20
CA ALA A 81 3.63 -13.33 -19.98
C ALA A 81 5.02 -12.86 -20.49
N GLY A 82 5.51 -11.69 -20.07
CA GLY A 82 6.71 -11.04 -20.61
C GLY A 82 8.03 -11.56 -20.06
N GLY A 83 8.02 -12.38 -19.00
CA GLY A 83 9.22 -12.98 -18.41
C GLY A 83 10.06 -12.06 -17.51
N GLY A 84 9.72 -10.77 -17.45
CA GLY A 84 10.23 -9.82 -16.46
C GLY A 84 9.27 -9.63 -15.28
N LEU A 85 9.68 -8.82 -14.30
CA LEU A 85 8.86 -8.47 -13.14
C LEU A 85 7.80 -7.41 -13.51
N SER A 86 6.79 -7.83 -14.25
CA SER A 86 5.65 -7.00 -14.68
C SER A 86 4.36 -7.81 -14.62
N GLY A 87 3.27 -7.12 -14.32
CA GLY A 87 2.01 -7.77 -14.03
C GLY A 87 0.85 -6.81 -13.84
N ARG A 88 -0.23 -7.34 -13.26
CA ARG A 88 -1.50 -6.61 -13.09
C ARG A 88 -1.35 -5.33 -12.25
N TRP A 89 -0.53 -5.38 -11.20
CA TRP A 89 -0.45 -4.31 -10.20
C TRP A 89 0.95 -3.71 -10.04
N ALA A 90 1.99 -4.35 -10.58
CA ALA A 90 3.36 -3.85 -10.49
C ALA A 90 4.09 -3.98 -11.83
N ALA A 91 4.89 -2.97 -12.17
CA ALA A 91 5.82 -3.01 -13.29
C ALA A 91 7.18 -2.46 -12.84
N VAL A 92 8.10 -3.37 -12.51
CA VAL A 92 9.43 -3.03 -11.98
C VAL A 92 10.43 -2.91 -13.11
N ARG A 93 11.25 -1.86 -13.08
CA ARG A 93 12.33 -1.63 -14.04
C ARG A 93 13.58 -1.16 -13.30
N SER A 94 14.71 -1.77 -13.61
CA SER A 94 16.02 -1.23 -13.25
C SER A 94 16.27 0.11 -13.94
N GLU A 95 16.69 1.11 -13.19
CA GLU A 95 17.26 2.35 -13.75
C GLU A 95 18.74 2.12 -14.12
N THR A 96 19.47 1.42 -13.26
CA THR A 96 20.83 0.92 -13.48
C THR A 96 20.88 -0.59 -13.19
N GLY A 97 21.85 -1.29 -13.79
CA GLY A 97 21.97 -2.74 -13.62
C GLY A 97 21.18 -3.58 -14.62
N ALA A 98 21.33 -4.90 -14.53
CA ALA A 98 20.57 -5.84 -15.36
C ALA A 98 19.14 -6.04 -14.80
N PRO A 99 18.11 -6.10 -15.66
CA PRO A 99 16.75 -6.36 -15.20
C PRO A 99 16.62 -7.79 -14.65
N ALA A 100 15.87 -7.95 -13.57
CA ALA A 100 15.55 -9.25 -13.01
C ALA A 100 14.70 -10.08 -13.98
N SER A 101 15.02 -11.37 -14.07
CA SER A 101 14.23 -12.36 -14.81
C SER A 101 13.33 -13.15 -13.83
N VAL A 102 12.10 -13.47 -14.26
CA VAL A 102 11.21 -14.33 -13.47
C VAL A 102 11.79 -15.74 -13.29
N ALA A 103 12.58 -16.22 -14.26
CA ALA A 103 13.17 -17.56 -14.22
C ALA A 103 14.25 -17.71 -13.15
N ASP A 104 14.95 -16.62 -12.82
CA ASP A 104 16.06 -16.61 -11.88
C ASP A 104 15.70 -15.94 -10.55
N ALA A 105 14.47 -15.44 -10.38
CA ALA A 105 14.05 -14.65 -9.22
C ALA A 105 14.27 -15.34 -7.85
N ALA A 106 14.24 -16.68 -7.78
CA ALA A 106 14.51 -17.42 -6.54
C ALA A 106 16.01 -17.61 -6.22
N ARG A 107 16.89 -17.28 -7.18
CA ARG A 107 18.35 -17.44 -7.07
C ARG A 107 19.03 -16.19 -6.56
N TYR A 108 18.49 -15.01 -6.89
CA TYR A 108 19.02 -13.74 -6.42
C TYR A 108 19.00 -13.65 -4.90
N ASP A 109 20.08 -13.13 -4.34
CA ASP A 109 20.14 -12.64 -2.97
C ASP A 109 20.62 -11.18 -2.95
N ARG A 110 20.75 -10.60 -1.76
CA ARG A 110 21.12 -9.19 -1.63
C ARG A 110 22.42 -8.78 -2.31
N SER A 111 23.31 -9.71 -2.66
CA SER A 111 24.52 -9.38 -3.42
C SER A 111 24.26 -9.14 -4.92
N ASP A 112 23.03 -9.42 -5.39
CA ASP A 112 22.55 -9.23 -6.75
C ASP A 112 21.57 -8.05 -6.83
N GLU A 113 21.81 -7.08 -7.71
CA GLU A 113 20.91 -5.92 -7.93
C GLU A 113 19.48 -6.28 -8.45
N GLN A 114 19.24 -7.56 -8.69
CA GLN A 114 17.95 -8.11 -9.07
C GLN A 114 17.11 -8.47 -7.85
N PHE A 115 17.71 -8.64 -6.68
CA PHE A 115 17.01 -9.00 -5.45
C PHE A 115 16.06 -7.88 -5.00
N GLU A 116 16.50 -6.62 -5.04
CA GLU A 116 15.67 -5.45 -4.73
C GLU A 116 14.50 -5.32 -5.72
N GLN A 117 14.71 -5.70 -6.97
CA GLN A 117 13.65 -5.74 -7.98
C GLN A 117 12.59 -6.81 -7.64
N VAL A 118 13.02 -7.98 -7.16
CA VAL A 118 12.12 -9.07 -6.70
C VAL A 118 11.34 -8.65 -5.45
N MET A 119 12.03 -8.04 -4.47
CA MET A 119 11.42 -7.46 -3.27
C MET A 119 10.32 -6.46 -3.63
N ALA A 120 10.64 -5.46 -4.46
CA ALA A 120 9.69 -4.44 -4.88
C ALA A 120 8.48 -5.04 -5.61
N TYR A 121 8.70 -6.00 -6.51
CA TYR A 121 7.59 -6.66 -7.21
C TYR A 121 6.66 -7.40 -6.25
N PHE A 122 7.24 -8.17 -5.32
CA PHE A 122 6.48 -8.95 -4.35
C PHE A 122 5.68 -8.05 -3.42
N TRP A 123 6.32 -7.06 -2.78
CA TRP A 123 5.68 -6.24 -1.74
C TRP A 123 4.65 -5.24 -2.28
N VAL A 124 4.81 -4.73 -3.52
CA VAL A 124 3.74 -3.96 -4.18
C VAL A 124 2.51 -4.83 -4.45
N ASN A 125 2.70 -6.09 -4.85
CA ASN A 125 1.58 -7.02 -5.01
C ASN A 125 0.96 -7.39 -3.67
N GLU A 126 1.75 -7.66 -2.63
CA GLU A 126 1.26 -7.99 -1.29
C GLU A 126 0.42 -6.84 -0.72
N ALA A 127 0.87 -5.58 -0.85
CA ALA A 127 0.10 -4.40 -0.44
C ALA A 127 -1.21 -4.24 -1.22
N GLN A 128 -1.19 -4.44 -2.54
CA GLN A 128 -2.41 -4.36 -3.33
C GLN A 128 -3.39 -5.51 -3.02
N GLU A 129 -2.90 -6.72 -2.82
CA GLU A 129 -3.72 -7.87 -2.42
C GLU A 129 -4.33 -7.67 -1.03
N TYR A 130 -3.60 -7.03 -0.11
CA TYR A 130 -4.14 -6.61 1.18
C TYR A 130 -5.37 -5.70 1.01
N LEU A 131 -5.25 -4.65 0.20
CA LEU A 131 -6.37 -3.74 -0.10
C LEU A 131 -7.54 -4.46 -0.78
N GLN A 132 -7.25 -5.39 -1.70
CA GLN A 132 -8.29 -6.21 -2.35
C GLN A 132 -8.99 -7.13 -1.34
N GLY A 133 -8.25 -7.73 -0.41
CA GLY A 133 -8.78 -8.56 0.68
C GLY A 133 -9.67 -7.79 1.66
N LEU A 134 -9.45 -6.48 1.80
CA LEU A 134 -10.34 -5.56 2.50
C LEU A 134 -11.60 -5.21 1.70
N GLY A 135 -11.69 -5.57 0.42
CA GLY A 135 -12.82 -5.34 -0.46
C GLY A 135 -12.68 -4.13 -1.41
N PHE A 136 -11.54 -3.43 -1.42
CA PHE A 136 -11.31 -2.35 -2.39
C PHE A 136 -11.12 -2.93 -3.79
N GLY A 137 -11.94 -2.50 -4.76
CA GLY A 137 -11.99 -3.07 -6.11
C GLY A 137 -13.12 -4.09 -6.32
N SER A 138 -13.85 -4.43 -5.25
CA SER A 138 -15.01 -5.33 -5.31
C SER A 138 -16.23 -4.77 -4.56
N GLU A 139 -16.13 -4.66 -3.22
CA GLU A 139 -17.17 -4.10 -2.36
C GLU A 139 -17.08 -2.58 -2.22
N LEU A 140 -15.86 -2.05 -2.28
CA LEU A 140 -15.52 -0.63 -2.16
C LEU A 140 -14.83 -0.15 -3.44
N ARG A 141 -14.80 1.17 -3.67
CA ARG A 141 -14.07 1.77 -4.80
C ARG A 141 -12.59 1.37 -4.74
N GLY A 142 -12.00 0.91 -5.85
CA GLY A 142 -10.59 0.48 -5.88
C GLY A 142 -9.61 1.57 -5.40
N ALA A 143 -8.70 1.21 -4.49
CA ALA A 143 -7.60 2.03 -4.01
C ALA A 143 -6.32 1.57 -4.73
N ASN A 144 -5.72 2.45 -5.53
CA ASN A 144 -4.59 2.16 -6.44
C ASN A 144 -4.74 0.90 -7.33
N ASP A 145 -5.97 0.49 -7.68
CA ASP A 145 -6.27 -0.70 -8.50
C ASP A 145 -5.89 -0.52 -9.99
N ARG A 146 -4.58 -0.33 -10.21
CA ARG A 146 -3.90 -0.09 -11.47
C ARG A 146 -2.48 -0.65 -11.37
N VAL A 147 -1.78 -0.71 -12.50
CA VAL A 147 -0.34 -1.01 -12.51
C VAL A 147 0.40 0.14 -11.84
N GLN A 148 1.26 -0.18 -10.87
CA GLN A 148 2.19 0.73 -10.23
C GLN A 148 3.58 0.60 -10.88
N PRO A 149 4.06 1.62 -11.62
CA PRO A 149 5.44 1.71 -12.07
C PRO A 149 6.41 1.83 -10.89
N VAL A 150 7.47 1.04 -10.92
CA VAL A 150 8.54 1.07 -9.91
C VAL A 150 9.90 1.12 -10.60
N ARG A 151 10.76 2.03 -10.13
CA ARG A 151 12.16 2.15 -10.52
C ARG A 151 13.08 1.83 -9.36
N ILE A 152 14.01 0.94 -9.64
CA ILE A 152 15.01 0.46 -8.69
C ILE A 152 16.38 0.99 -9.12
N ASN A 153 17.29 1.19 -8.16
CA ASN A 153 18.69 1.55 -8.37
C ASN A 153 18.93 3.00 -8.84
N GLN A 154 18.35 3.98 -8.14
CA GLN A 154 18.66 5.39 -8.37
C GLN A 154 19.95 5.77 -7.66
N TRP A 155 21.02 5.93 -8.46
CA TRP A 155 22.37 6.37 -8.07
C TRP A 155 22.54 6.90 -6.63
N GLY A 156 23.14 6.08 -5.75
CA GLY A 156 23.90 6.48 -4.56
C GLY A 156 23.21 7.38 -3.53
N ALA A 157 21.89 7.59 -3.64
CA ALA A 157 21.09 8.33 -2.68
C ALA A 157 20.41 7.33 -1.74
N ASP A 158 20.48 7.62 -0.44
CA ASP A 158 19.70 7.00 0.63
C ASP A 158 18.36 7.73 0.69
N ASN A 159 17.46 7.41 -0.25
CA ASN A 159 16.17 8.08 -0.37
C ASN A 159 15.23 7.33 -1.33
N SER A 160 14.03 7.06 -0.84
CA SER A 160 12.90 6.57 -1.61
C SER A 160 11.82 7.63 -1.73
N PHE A 161 11.03 7.55 -2.80
CA PHE A 161 9.89 8.45 -2.99
C PHE A 161 8.92 7.95 -4.06
N PHE A 162 7.64 8.25 -3.87
CA PHE A 162 6.65 8.34 -4.92
C PHE A 162 6.70 9.71 -5.61
N THR A 163 6.53 9.73 -6.93
CA THR A 163 6.30 10.96 -7.69
C THR A 163 5.04 10.87 -8.53
N ASP A 164 4.20 11.91 -8.44
CA ASP A 164 3.03 12.12 -9.29
C ASP A 164 3.40 12.20 -10.79
N LYS A 165 4.63 12.59 -11.11
CA LYS A 165 5.19 12.55 -12.46
C LYS A 165 5.41 11.11 -12.88
N LYS A 166 4.47 10.62 -13.70
CA LYS A 166 4.35 9.22 -14.17
C LYS A 166 3.81 8.25 -13.11
N ALA A 167 3.35 8.75 -11.97
CA ALA A 167 2.86 7.96 -10.85
C ALA A 167 3.82 6.81 -10.53
N GLU A 168 5.10 7.12 -10.29
CA GLU A 168 6.19 6.16 -10.23
C GLU A 168 6.82 6.14 -8.83
N ILE A 169 7.06 4.94 -8.29
CA ILE A 169 7.83 4.74 -7.06
C ILE A 169 9.30 4.58 -7.43
N ARG A 170 10.18 5.17 -6.64
CA ARG A 170 11.62 5.26 -6.88
C ARG A 170 12.37 4.88 -5.61
N PHE A 171 13.30 3.92 -5.72
CA PHE A 171 14.12 3.46 -4.60
C PHE A 171 15.61 3.76 -4.81
N GLY A 172 16.25 4.19 -3.72
CA GLY A 172 17.67 4.50 -3.58
C GLY A 172 18.57 3.27 -3.41
N LYS A 173 19.83 3.55 -3.08
CA LYS A 173 20.91 2.57 -2.80
C LYS A 173 21.86 3.02 -1.68
N GLY A 174 21.38 3.89 -0.80
CA GLY A 174 22.25 4.57 0.15
C GLY A 174 22.27 3.87 1.49
N GLY A 175 23.43 3.37 1.91
CA GLY A 175 23.50 2.61 3.16
C GLY A 175 23.00 1.19 2.95
N VAL A 176 21.81 0.89 3.45
CA VAL A 176 21.04 -0.30 3.05
C VAL A 176 20.31 0.05 1.76
N ASP A 177 20.26 -0.83 0.76
CA ASP A 177 19.43 -0.58 -0.41
C ASP A 177 17.95 -0.53 0.01
N ASP A 178 17.28 0.60 -0.17
CA ASP A 178 15.95 0.89 0.40
C ASP A 178 14.89 -0.18 0.05
N ALA A 179 15.02 -0.80 -1.13
CA ALA A 179 14.16 -1.87 -1.60
C ALA A 179 14.51 -3.28 -1.04
N GLU A 180 15.40 -3.36 -0.05
CA GLU A 180 15.58 -4.50 0.83
C GLU A 180 14.65 -4.48 2.05
N ASP A 181 14.02 -3.34 2.36
CA ASP A 181 13.04 -3.25 3.45
C ASP A 181 11.61 -3.18 2.88
N ALA A 182 10.81 -4.20 3.19
CA ALA A 182 9.41 -4.25 2.79
C ALA A 182 8.61 -3.03 3.27
N GLU A 183 8.94 -2.51 4.45
CA GLU A 183 8.19 -1.41 5.04
C GLU A 183 8.45 -0.10 4.30
N VAL A 184 9.67 0.11 3.79
CA VAL A 184 9.98 1.23 2.88
C VAL A 184 9.23 1.06 1.56
N ILE A 185 9.20 -0.15 0.99
CA ILE A 185 8.47 -0.41 -0.26
C ILE A 185 6.97 -0.10 -0.12
N VAL A 186 6.36 -0.56 0.97
CA VAL A 186 4.92 -0.38 1.21
C VAL A 186 4.60 1.05 1.63
N HIS A 187 5.50 1.75 2.34
CA HIS A 187 5.36 3.17 2.65
C HIS A 187 5.17 3.98 1.35
N GLU A 188 6.05 3.78 0.36
CA GLU A 188 5.94 4.46 -0.93
C GLU A 188 4.70 4.05 -1.73
N TYR A 189 4.29 2.78 -1.59
CA TYR A 189 3.01 2.33 -2.13
C TYR A 189 1.83 3.06 -1.49
N GLY A 190 1.91 3.41 -0.20
CA GLY A 190 0.94 4.25 0.51
C GLY A 190 0.77 5.63 -0.12
N HIS A 191 1.86 6.28 -0.54
CA HIS A 191 1.78 7.52 -1.32
C HIS A 191 1.08 7.31 -2.68
N ALA A 192 1.39 6.22 -3.37
CA ALA A 192 0.72 5.88 -4.63
C ALA A 192 -0.79 5.64 -4.45
N VAL A 193 -1.20 5.07 -3.32
CA VAL A 193 -2.61 4.93 -2.93
C VAL A 193 -3.26 6.29 -2.72
N HIS A 194 -2.64 7.19 -1.94
CA HIS A 194 -3.16 8.55 -1.76
C HIS A 194 -3.30 9.28 -3.09
N ASP A 195 -2.30 9.29 -3.96
CA ASP A 195 -2.37 9.94 -5.26
C ASP A 195 -3.47 9.33 -6.16
N ALA A 196 -3.65 8.01 -6.13
CA ALA A 196 -4.72 7.35 -6.89
C ALA A 196 -6.12 7.76 -6.43
N GLN A 197 -6.30 8.04 -5.15
CA GLN A 197 -7.58 8.45 -4.57
C GLN A 197 -7.81 9.96 -4.69
N VAL A 198 -6.75 10.74 -4.46
CA VAL A 198 -6.72 12.20 -4.40
C VAL A 198 -5.45 12.69 -5.11
N PRO A 199 -5.50 12.88 -6.45
CA PRO A 199 -4.35 13.33 -7.21
C PRO A 199 -3.76 14.64 -6.67
N GLY A 200 -2.45 14.67 -6.44
CA GLY A 200 -1.75 15.81 -5.85
C GLY A 200 -1.89 15.97 -4.33
N PHE A 201 -2.30 14.92 -3.60
CA PHE A 201 -2.32 14.92 -2.14
C PHE A 201 -0.97 15.27 -1.53
N GLY A 202 -1.01 15.93 -0.37
CA GLY A 202 0.20 16.40 0.32
C GLY A 202 0.60 17.84 -0.02
N SER A 203 -0.32 18.65 -0.55
CA SER A 203 -0.01 20.02 -0.98
C SER A 203 0.08 21.05 0.16
N SER A 204 -0.15 20.62 1.41
CA SER A 204 0.03 21.41 2.63
C SER A 204 0.85 20.61 3.66
N PRO A 205 1.49 21.25 4.67
CA PRO A 205 2.27 20.52 5.68
C PRO A 205 1.46 19.44 6.42
N GLU A 206 0.20 19.72 6.77
CA GLU A 206 -0.66 18.71 7.42
C GLU A 206 -1.09 17.60 6.45
N ALA A 207 -1.41 17.94 5.20
CA ALA A 207 -1.73 16.91 4.21
C ALA A 207 -0.51 16.01 3.93
N GLY A 208 0.69 16.59 3.86
CA GLY A 208 1.94 15.85 3.74
C GLY A 208 2.15 14.91 4.93
N ALA A 209 1.97 15.42 6.15
CA ALA A 209 2.06 14.59 7.36
C ALA A 209 1.02 13.46 7.42
N ILE A 210 -0.21 13.67 6.94
CA ILE A 210 -1.20 12.59 6.76
C ILE A 210 -0.70 11.55 5.74
N GLY A 211 -0.05 12.03 4.67
CA GLY A 211 0.61 11.21 3.66
C GLY A 211 1.65 10.26 4.25
N GLU A 212 2.66 10.83 4.91
CA GLU A 212 3.74 10.10 5.58
C GLU A 212 3.19 9.10 6.60
N ALA A 213 2.23 9.55 7.42
CA ALA A 213 1.62 8.74 8.45
C ALA A 213 0.86 7.53 7.91
N PHE A 214 0.20 7.68 6.76
CA PHE A 214 -0.50 6.57 6.11
C PHE A 214 0.49 5.58 5.49
N GLY A 215 1.59 6.06 4.90
CA GLY A 215 2.69 5.22 4.43
C GLY A 215 3.24 4.33 5.55
N ASP A 216 3.65 4.95 6.67
CA ASP A 216 4.17 4.25 7.85
C ASP A 216 3.15 3.24 8.43
N TYR A 217 1.89 3.65 8.55
CA TYR A 217 0.82 2.77 9.02
C TYR A 217 0.61 1.58 8.08
N LEU A 218 0.47 1.82 6.78
CA LEU A 218 0.22 0.76 5.81
C LEU A 218 1.39 -0.23 5.76
N ALA A 219 2.62 0.27 5.86
CA ALA A 219 3.84 -0.53 5.89
C ALA A 219 3.82 -1.58 7.01
N VAL A 220 3.65 -1.12 8.25
CA VAL A 220 3.59 -1.99 9.44
C VAL A 220 2.44 -2.99 9.33
N GLU A 221 1.28 -2.55 8.85
CA GLU A 221 0.07 -3.37 8.83
C GLU A 221 0.10 -4.45 7.74
N VAL A 222 0.63 -4.14 6.55
CA VAL A 222 0.85 -5.11 5.47
C VAL A 222 1.95 -6.09 5.85
N GLY A 223 3.06 -5.61 6.43
CA GLY A 223 4.16 -6.45 6.92
C GLY A 223 3.68 -7.49 7.95
N ASP A 224 2.91 -7.05 8.95
CA ASP A 224 2.34 -7.94 9.98
C ASP A 224 1.30 -8.91 9.41
N HIS A 225 0.49 -8.46 8.45
CA HIS A 225 -0.45 -9.34 7.75
C HIS A 225 0.29 -10.46 7.00
N ALA A 226 1.30 -10.11 6.20
CA ALA A 226 2.11 -11.06 5.46
C ALA A 226 2.83 -12.03 6.42
N ALA A 227 3.48 -11.52 7.47
CA ALA A 227 4.14 -12.36 8.46
C ALA A 227 3.19 -13.39 9.09
N THR A 228 1.95 -12.97 9.38
CA THR A 228 0.90 -13.89 9.86
C THR A 228 0.50 -14.91 8.80
N ALA A 229 0.24 -14.46 7.57
CA ALA A 229 -0.25 -15.30 6.47
C ALA A 229 0.77 -16.38 6.06
N TYR A 230 2.06 -16.05 6.05
CA TYR A 230 3.14 -16.97 5.70
C TYR A 230 3.75 -17.69 6.90
N GLY A 231 3.38 -17.34 8.14
CA GLY A 231 3.95 -17.93 9.35
C GLY A 231 5.40 -17.52 9.60
N TRP A 232 5.78 -16.32 9.18
CA TRP A 232 7.12 -15.76 9.40
C TRP A 232 7.31 -15.28 10.84
N PRO A 233 8.55 -15.31 11.36
CA PRO A 233 8.84 -14.80 12.69
C PRO A 233 8.64 -13.28 12.78
N ARG A 234 8.23 -12.83 13.97
CA ARG A 234 8.19 -11.43 14.41
C ARG A 234 9.04 -11.29 15.66
N ALA A 235 10.28 -10.87 15.47
CA ALA A 235 11.28 -10.86 16.52
C ALA A 235 11.72 -9.44 16.92
N ALA A 236 11.38 -8.42 16.13
CA ALA A 236 11.44 -7.00 16.54
C ALA A 236 10.06 -6.45 16.92
N ASP A 237 10.03 -5.21 17.41
CA ASP A 237 8.81 -4.52 17.80
C ASP A 237 8.03 -4.07 16.57
N ARG A 238 6.82 -4.62 16.39
CA ARG A 238 5.88 -4.33 15.29
C ARG A 238 5.61 -2.83 15.09
N ALA A 239 5.68 -2.01 16.15
CA ALA A 239 5.37 -0.60 16.02
C ALA A 239 6.51 0.22 15.39
N CYS A 240 7.67 -0.40 15.18
CA CYS A 240 8.76 0.20 14.45
C CYS A 240 8.52 0.14 12.94
N VAL A 241 9.00 1.16 12.24
CA VAL A 241 8.98 1.25 10.78
C VAL A 241 10.42 1.20 10.29
N ALA A 242 10.67 0.38 9.27
CA ALA A 242 11.90 0.34 8.49
C ALA A 242 13.16 0.08 9.34
N ASP A 243 13.08 -0.87 10.27
CA ASP A 243 14.14 -1.22 11.21
C ASP A 243 15.46 -1.55 10.49
N TRP A 244 15.37 -2.24 9.33
CA TRP A 244 16.55 -2.66 8.57
C TRP A 244 17.18 -1.49 7.84
N ASP A 245 16.37 -0.73 7.10
CA ASP A 245 16.81 0.48 6.41
C ASP A 245 17.47 1.49 7.38
N SER A 246 17.01 1.50 8.62
CA SER A 246 17.49 2.39 9.68
C SER A 246 18.82 2.00 10.31
N VAL A 247 19.34 0.81 10.06
CA VAL A 247 20.59 0.31 10.67
C VAL A 247 21.77 1.26 10.51
N PRO A 248 22.03 1.88 9.35
CA PRO A 248 23.23 2.71 9.15
C PRO A 248 23.20 4.03 9.93
N TYR A 249 22.03 4.52 10.35
CA TYR A 249 21.86 5.90 10.82
C TYR A 249 21.02 6.06 12.10
N SER A 250 20.43 5.00 12.65
CA SER A 250 19.72 5.01 13.93
C SER A 250 20.46 4.22 15.02
N PRO A 251 20.34 4.55 16.32
CA PRO A 251 20.83 3.70 17.40
C PRO A 251 19.92 2.49 17.62
N ALA A 252 20.48 1.37 18.11
CA ALA A 252 19.69 0.21 18.50
C ALA A 252 18.78 0.49 19.73
N PRO A 253 17.53 -0.01 19.77
CA PRO A 253 16.85 -0.73 18.70
C PRO A 253 16.59 0.17 17.50
N HIS A 254 17.01 -0.28 16.31
CA HIS A 254 16.95 0.47 15.07
C HIS A 254 15.51 0.73 14.70
N CYS A 255 15.23 1.98 14.36
CA CYS A 255 13.89 2.40 14.03
C CYS A 255 13.88 3.74 13.32
N LEU A 256 13.23 3.81 12.16
CA LEU A 256 13.11 5.07 11.42
C LEU A 256 12.17 5.99 12.18
N ARG A 257 10.97 5.46 12.45
CA ARG A 257 9.87 6.12 13.17
C ARG A 257 9.01 5.05 13.86
N ARG A 258 8.18 5.49 14.80
CA ARG A 258 7.23 4.62 15.49
C ARG A 258 5.79 5.04 15.24
N VAL A 259 4.93 4.08 14.93
CA VAL A 259 3.48 4.30 14.79
C VAL A 259 2.74 4.28 16.13
N ASP A 260 3.41 3.96 17.23
CA ASP A 260 2.82 3.92 18.57
C ASP A 260 3.36 5.03 19.50
N GLY A 261 3.89 6.13 18.94
CA GLY A 261 4.40 7.27 19.69
C GLY A 261 3.36 7.97 20.59
N THR A 262 3.82 8.96 21.35
CA THR A 262 2.97 9.74 22.28
C THR A 262 2.63 11.13 21.79
N LYS A 263 3.11 11.53 20.59
CA LYS A 263 2.90 12.87 20.07
C LYS A 263 1.42 13.21 19.96
N VAL A 264 1.12 14.48 20.19
CA VAL A 264 -0.20 15.11 20.04
C VAL A 264 -0.09 16.32 19.11
N TYR A 265 -1.22 16.87 18.68
CA TYR A 265 -1.30 17.96 17.70
C TYR A 265 -0.45 19.20 18.07
N GLU A 266 -0.23 19.47 19.35
CA GLU A 266 0.60 20.60 19.80
C GLU A 266 2.11 20.36 19.63
N ASP A 267 2.55 19.12 19.43
CA ASP A 267 3.96 18.76 19.28
C ASP A 267 4.51 18.97 17.86
N ARG A 268 3.67 19.46 16.94
CA ARG A 268 4.06 19.68 15.54
C ARG A 268 5.21 20.65 15.40
N VAL A 269 6.11 20.34 14.48
CA VAL A 269 7.32 21.12 14.18
C VAL A 269 7.34 21.63 12.73
N GLY A 270 6.33 21.29 11.92
CA GLY A 270 6.25 21.71 10.52
C GLY A 270 7.13 20.86 9.60
N GLU A 271 7.43 19.63 10.00
CA GLU A 271 8.16 18.63 9.22
C GLU A 271 7.25 17.40 9.07
N VAL A 272 7.01 16.96 7.85
CA VAL A 272 5.91 16.03 7.52
C VAL A 272 6.08 14.66 8.17
N HIS A 273 7.31 14.14 8.26
CA HIS A 273 7.56 12.83 8.86
C HIS A 273 7.37 12.89 10.39
N ALA A 274 7.93 13.92 11.02
CA ALA A 274 7.82 14.15 12.46
C ALA A 274 6.40 14.47 12.92
N ASP A 275 5.65 15.23 12.12
CA ASP A 275 4.25 15.58 12.39
C ASP A 275 3.32 14.39 12.06
N GLY A 276 3.71 13.54 11.09
CA GLY A 276 2.99 12.34 10.69
C GLY A 276 2.83 11.30 11.81
N GLU A 277 3.81 11.19 12.71
CA GLU A 277 3.73 10.32 13.90
C GLU A 277 2.50 10.59 14.79
N ILE A 278 1.94 11.81 14.76
CA ILE A 278 0.69 12.14 15.47
C ILE A 278 -0.47 11.39 14.82
N TRP A 279 -0.53 11.41 13.49
CA TRP A 279 -1.61 10.81 12.71
C TRP A 279 -1.49 9.29 12.67
N SER A 280 -0.30 8.73 12.45
CA SER A 280 -0.08 7.27 12.38
C SER A 280 -0.45 6.61 13.71
N ARG A 281 -0.19 7.29 14.84
CA ARG A 281 -0.64 6.84 16.15
C ARG A 281 -2.16 6.80 16.31
N ALA A 282 -2.89 7.77 15.74
CA ALA A 282 -4.35 7.69 15.73
C ALA A 282 -4.82 6.47 14.91
N LEU A 283 -4.23 6.22 13.75
CA LEU A 283 -4.56 5.06 12.91
C LEU A 283 -4.29 3.74 13.66
N PHE A 284 -3.15 3.64 14.35
CA PHE A 284 -2.79 2.49 15.17
C PHE A 284 -3.78 2.25 16.32
N ASP A 285 -4.18 3.31 17.04
CA ASP A 285 -5.18 3.25 18.12
C ASP A 285 -6.57 2.82 17.57
N ILE A 286 -6.97 3.33 16.40
CA ILE A 286 -8.22 2.94 15.70
C ILE A 286 -8.19 1.43 15.41
N ARG A 287 -7.08 0.94 14.88
CA ARG A 287 -6.93 -0.47 14.54
C ARG A 287 -6.94 -1.37 15.77
N GLY A 288 -6.30 -0.94 16.86
CA GLY A 288 -6.35 -1.64 18.14
C GLY A 288 -7.78 -1.75 18.68
N ALA A 289 -8.59 -0.71 18.53
CA ALA A 289 -9.96 -0.68 19.02
C ALA A 289 -10.97 -1.46 18.15
N LEU A 290 -10.80 -1.46 16.83
CA LEU A 290 -11.80 -2.00 15.88
C LEU A 290 -11.38 -3.31 15.21
N GLY A 291 -10.10 -3.68 15.32
CA GLY A 291 -9.50 -4.78 14.58
C GLY A 291 -9.20 -4.43 13.12
N ALA A 292 -8.28 -5.21 12.52
CA ALA A 292 -7.71 -4.98 11.19
C ALA A 292 -8.74 -4.64 10.12
N ARG A 293 -9.65 -5.59 9.83
CA ARG A 293 -10.58 -5.47 8.70
C ARG A 293 -11.49 -4.25 8.81
N THR A 294 -12.00 -3.96 10.01
CA THR A 294 -12.92 -2.83 10.21
C THR A 294 -12.19 -1.51 10.11
N ALA A 295 -11.07 -1.36 10.82
CA ALA A 295 -10.28 -0.14 10.85
C ALA A 295 -9.73 0.22 9.46
N ASP A 296 -9.11 -0.74 8.77
CA ASP A 296 -8.42 -0.43 7.51
C ASP A 296 -9.41 -0.08 6.40
N ARG A 297 -10.60 -0.71 6.41
CA ARG A 297 -11.71 -0.30 5.53
C ARG A 297 -12.18 1.12 5.82
N ILE A 298 -12.24 1.54 7.09
CA ILE A 298 -12.61 2.92 7.44
C ILE A 298 -11.51 3.88 6.97
N ILE A 299 -10.26 3.60 7.34
CA ILE A 299 -9.11 4.49 7.12
C ILE A 299 -8.90 4.72 5.63
N VAL A 300 -8.81 3.66 4.82
CA VAL A 300 -8.57 3.78 3.38
C VAL A 300 -9.80 4.36 2.66
N ASN A 301 -11.03 4.03 3.08
CA ASN A 301 -12.22 4.57 2.43
C ASN A 301 -12.46 6.06 2.76
N ALA A 302 -12.03 6.52 3.93
CA ALA A 302 -12.14 7.93 4.31
C ALA A 302 -11.31 8.85 3.40
N GLN A 303 -10.15 8.36 2.92
CA GLN A 303 -9.24 9.12 2.05
C GLN A 303 -9.90 9.59 0.75
N PHE A 304 -10.89 8.86 0.22
CA PHE A 304 -11.66 9.29 -0.96
C PHE A 304 -12.47 10.58 -0.75
N ARG A 305 -12.61 11.05 0.49
CA ARG A 305 -13.29 12.31 0.84
C ARG A 305 -12.31 13.45 1.07
N PHE A 306 -11.01 13.20 0.99
CA PHE A 306 -10.00 14.23 1.16
C PHE A 306 -9.84 15.05 -0.14
N ALA A 307 -9.19 16.19 0.02
CA ALA A 307 -8.70 17.10 -1.00
C ALA A 307 -7.18 17.24 -0.86
N PRO A 308 -6.46 17.72 -1.88
CA PRO A 308 -5.00 17.79 -1.90
C PRO A 308 -4.33 18.39 -0.65
N ASP A 309 -4.99 19.37 -0.03
CA ASP A 309 -4.53 20.16 1.10
C ASP A 309 -5.24 19.84 2.43
N THR A 310 -6.00 18.74 2.50
CA THR A 310 -6.82 18.38 3.68
C THR A 310 -5.98 18.31 4.95
N GLY A 311 -6.34 19.12 5.94
CA GLY A 311 -5.70 19.16 7.26
C GLY A 311 -6.20 18.08 8.22
N PHE A 312 -5.55 17.99 9.37
CA PHE A 312 -5.80 16.96 10.38
C PHE A 312 -7.25 16.96 10.88
N LYS A 313 -7.83 18.15 11.09
CA LYS A 313 -9.21 18.30 11.54
C LYS A 313 -10.18 17.73 10.52
N GLU A 314 -10.08 18.16 9.27
CA GLU A 314 -10.99 17.76 8.20
C GLU A 314 -10.85 16.27 7.89
N ALA A 315 -9.63 15.74 7.88
CA ALA A 315 -9.37 14.31 7.74
C ALA A 315 -9.97 13.49 8.89
N ALA A 316 -9.85 13.96 10.14
CA ALA A 316 -10.39 13.25 11.31
C ALA A 316 -11.93 13.19 11.26
N LEU A 317 -12.58 14.31 10.95
CA LEU A 317 -14.03 14.37 10.80
C LEU A 317 -14.52 13.48 9.64
N ALA A 318 -13.83 13.48 8.51
CA ALA A 318 -14.15 12.60 7.39
C ALA A 318 -14.00 11.12 7.75
N THR A 319 -12.99 10.76 8.55
CA THR A 319 -12.77 9.38 9.03
C THR A 319 -13.83 8.95 10.05
N ILE A 320 -14.21 9.82 10.99
CA ILE A 320 -15.31 9.57 11.95
C ILE A 320 -16.64 9.35 11.23
N ASP A 321 -16.96 10.22 10.26
CA ASP A 321 -18.18 10.09 9.47
C ASP A 321 -18.19 8.82 8.62
N THR A 322 -17.03 8.43 8.08
CA THR A 322 -16.87 7.18 7.34
C THR A 322 -17.11 5.97 8.24
N ALA A 323 -16.55 5.97 9.46
CA ALA A 323 -16.80 4.95 10.46
C ALA A 323 -18.30 4.85 10.83
N ARG A 324 -18.94 5.99 11.07
CA ARG A 324 -20.38 6.06 11.36
C ARG A 324 -21.22 5.48 10.24
N SER A 325 -20.89 5.83 8.99
CA SER A 325 -21.63 5.39 7.80
C SER A 325 -21.47 3.89 7.55
N MET A 326 -20.25 3.36 7.70
CA MET A 326 -19.96 1.97 7.37
C MET A 326 -20.32 0.98 8.48
N TYR A 327 -20.14 1.37 9.75
CA TYR A 327 -20.19 0.46 10.89
C TYR A 327 -20.97 1.00 12.10
N GLY A 328 -21.61 2.16 11.97
CA GLY A 328 -22.47 2.74 13.00
C GLY A 328 -21.73 3.50 14.10
N GLN A 329 -22.50 3.94 15.10
CA GLN A 329 -22.02 4.91 16.09
C GLN A 329 -20.87 4.36 16.96
N SER A 330 -20.89 3.09 17.34
CA SER A 330 -19.82 2.51 18.16
C SER A 330 -18.44 2.56 17.46
N ALA A 331 -18.39 2.37 16.14
CA ALA A 331 -17.14 2.48 15.39
C ALA A 331 -16.69 3.95 15.30
N ALA A 332 -17.65 4.86 15.07
CA ALA A 332 -17.38 6.29 15.08
C ALA A 332 -16.84 6.79 16.43
N ASP A 333 -17.35 6.26 17.55
CA ASP A 333 -16.89 6.60 18.90
C ASP A 333 -15.43 6.16 19.13
N ALA A 334 -15.06 4.96 18.67
CA ALA A 334 -13.67 4.47 18.75
C ALA A 334 -12.72 5.35 17.92
N VAL A 335 -13.11 5.72 16.69
CA VAL A 335 -12.33 6.63 15.84
C VAL A 335 -12.22 8.02 16.46
N THR A 336 -13.32 8.54 17.01
CA THR A 336 -13.35 9.82 17.71
C THR A 336 -12.40 9.80 18.92
N ALA A 337 -12.39 8.71 19.69
CA ALA A 337 -11.52 8.57 20.86
C ALA A 337 -10.03 8.60 20.47
N ALA A 338 -9.63 7.92 19.39
CA ALA A 338 -8.26 7.92 18.90
C ALA A 338 -7.79 9.33 18.50
N PHE A 339 -8.59 10.08 17.73
CA PHE A 339 -8.23 11.46 17.35
C PHE A 339 -8.27 12.43 18.53
N LYS A 340 -9.17 12.24 19.50
CA LYS A 340 -9.16 13.00 20.77
C LYS A 340 -7.89 12.75 21.57
N ALA A 341 -7.42 11.51 21.64
CA ALA A 341 -6.18 11.16 22.32
C ALA A 341 -4.96 11.89 21.71
N ARG A 342 -5.02 12.17 20.40
CA ARG A 342 -4.02 12.99 19.69
C ARG A 342 -4.29 14.49 19.73
N ARG A 343 -5.36 14.93 20.41
CA ARG A 343 -5.81 16.32 20.52
C ARG A 343 -6.01 16.99 19.15
N ILE A 344 -6.47 16.23 18.16
CA ILE A 344 -6.80 16.80 16.85
C ILE A 344 -7.87 17.89 17.03
N PRO A 345 -7.64 19.12 16.55
CA PRO A 345 -8.55 20.23 16.79
C PRO A 345 -9.91 19.98 16.15
N GLY A 346 -10.98 20.38 16.84
CA GLY A 346 -12.34 20.28 16.32
C GLY A 346 -12.99 18.89 16.42
N VAL A 347 -12.30 17.89 16.99
CA VAL A 347 -12.90 16.59 17.33
C VAL A 347 -13.52 16.66 18.72
N GLN A 348 -14.86 16.70 18.79
CA GLN A 348 -15.63 16.91 20.02
C GLN A 348 -16.10 15.63 20.71
#